data_AF-A0A377JRN8-F1
#
_entry.id   AF-A0A377JRN8-F1
#
_cell.length_a   1.000
_cell.length_b   1.000
_cell.length_c   1.000
_cell.angle_alpha   90.00
_cell.angle_beta   90.00
_cell.angle_gamma   90.00
#
_symmetry.space_group_name_H-M   'P 1'
#
loop_
_entity.id
_entity.type
_entity.pdbx_description
1 polymer ?
#
loop_
_entity_poly.entity_id
_entity_poly.type
_entity_poly.pdbx_seq_one_letter_code
_entity_poly.pdbx_strand_id
1 'polypeptide(L)' 'MIQSCYLCGSGKRSKIHNGVRDDKGIGVWECLECGLVYLDSHKTSEEFYKEGKMHDERIQMLVGGGGAT' A
#
# COMPACT_ATOMS: atom_id res chain seq x y z
N MET A 1 -4.84 -14.94 -0.72
CA MET A 1 -6.19 -14.54 -1.17
C MET A 1 -6.84 -13.78 -0.01
N ILE A 2 -6.93 -12.45 -0.11
CA ILE A 2 -7.52 -11.62 0.95
C ILE A 2 -9.03 -11.60 0.72
N GLN A 3 -9.74 -12.45 1.46
CA GLN A 3 -11.19 -12.66 1.35
C GLN A 3 -12.00 -11.57 2.09
N SER A 4 -11.38 -10.88 3.05
CA SER A 4 -12.02 -9.87 3.91
C SER A 4 -11.25 -8.56 3.90
N CYS A 5 -11.98 -7.44 4.03
CA CYS A 5 -11.41 -6.12 4.23
C CYS A 5 -10.55 -6.11 5.51
N TYR A 6 -9.27 -5.74 5.42
CA TYR A 6 -8.39 -5.72 6.58
C TYR A 6 -8.71 -4.60 7.57
N LEU A 7 -9.47 -3.58 7.14
CA LEU A 7 -9.84 -2.44 7.99
C LEU A 7 -11.09 -2.75 8.84
N CYS A 8 -12.14 -3.29 8.23
CA CYS A 8 -13.44 -3.51 8.91
C CYS A 8 -13.84 -5.00 9.03
N GLY A 9 -13.07 -5.93 8.47
CA GLY A 9 -13.35 -7.37 8.50
C GLY A 9 -14.46 -7.85 7.55
N SER A 10 -15.13 -6.95 6.82
CA SER A 10 -16.23 -7.32 5.93
C SER A 10 -15.77 -8.11 4.70
N GLY A 11 -16.52 -9.14 4.32
CA GLY A 11 -16.36 -9.88 3.06
C GLY A 11 -17.07 -9.24 1.87
N LYS A 12 -17.84 -8.17 2.08
CA LYS A 12 -18.57 -7.49 1.01
C LYS A 12 -17.64 -6.56 0.24
N ARG A 13 -17.36 -6.92 -1.00
CA ARG A 13 -16.51 -6.15 -1.91
C ARG A 13 -17.06 -6.15 -3.32
N SER A 14 -16.77 -5.08 -4.05
CA SER A 14 -17.09 -4.96 -5.48
C SER A 14 -15.83 -4.68 -6.28
N LYS A 15 -15.80 -5.15 -7.53
CA LYS A 15 -14.69 -4.86 -8.45
C LYS A 15 -14.96 -3.54 -9.13
N ILE A 16 -14.02 -2.60 -9.03
CA ILE A 16 -14.12 -1.30 -9.67
C ILE A 16 -13.66 -1.43 -11.14
N HIS A 17 -12.43 -1.89 -11.34
CA HIS A 17 -11.86 -2.14 -12.66
C HIS A 17 -10.66 -3.08 -12.59
N ASN A 18 -10.03 -3.33 -13.74
CA ASN A 18 -8.71 -3.93 -13.82
C ASN A 18 -7.68 -2.86 -14.21
N GLY A 19 -6.47 -3.02 -13.72
CA GLY A 19 -5.30 -2.31 -14.17
C GLY A 19 -4.97 -1.07 -13.35
N VAL A 20 -3.69 -0.95 -12.99
CA VAL A 20 -3.03 0.28 -12.54
C VAL A 20 -1.92 0.62 -13.54
N ARG A 21 -1.22 1.74 -13.34
CA ARG A 21 -0.12 2.17 -14.23
C ARG A 21 0.93 1.08 -14.43
N ASP A 22 1.31 0.41 -13.34
CA ASP A 22 2.38 -0.58 -13.31
C ASP A 22 1.94 -1.98 -13.76
N ASP A 23 0.66 -2.32 -13.58
CA ASP A 23 0.14 -3.63 -13.95
C ASP A 23 -1.29 -3.50 -14.47
N LYS A 24 -1.52 -3.77 -15.76
CA LYS A 24 -2.84 -3.63 -16.39
C LYS A 24 -3.81 -4.78 -16.06
N GLY A 25 -3.32 -5.87 -15.47
CA GLY A 25 -4.12 -7.05 -15.13
C GLY A 25 -4.63 -7.08 -13.70
N ILE A 26 -4.07 -6.26 -12.80
CA ILE A 26 -4.43 -6.28 -11.39
C ILE A 26 -5.88 -5.88 -11.14
N GLY A 27 -6.60 -6.61 -10.29
CA GLY A 27 -7.95 -6.24 -9.88
C GLY A 27 -7.94 -5.11 -8.86
N VAL A 28 -8.75 -4.07 -9.10
CA VAL A 28 -9.03 -3.00 -8.13
C VAL A 28 -10.40 -3.26 -7.51
N TRP A 29 -10.45 -3.34 -6.18
CA TRP A 29 -11.63 -3.71 -5.41
C TRP A 29 -11.97 -2.63 -4.39
N GLU A 30 -13.25 -2.46 -4.12
CA GLU A 30 -13.79 -1.58 -3.07
C GLU A 30 -14.55 -2.41 -2.03
N CYS A 31 -14.33 -2.12 -0.74
CA CYS A 31 -15.17 -2.64 0.33
C CYS A 31 -16.48 -1.85 0.41
N LEU A 32 -17.62 -2.55 0.29
CA LEU A 32 -18.94 -1.92 0.29
C LEU A 32 -19.41 -1.42 1.66
N GLU A 33 -18.71 -1.77 2.74
CA GLU A 33 -19.08 -1.35 4.10
C GLU A 33 -18.30 -0.11 4.57
N CYS A 34 -17.00 -0.02 4.24
CA CYS A 34 -16.15 1.08 4.71
C CYS A 34 -15.59 1.96 3.58
N GLY A 35 -15.82 1.61 2.31
CA GLY A 35 -15.31 2.35 1.15
C GLY A 35 -13.81 2.16 0.88
N LEU A 36 -13.16 1.23 1.57
CA LEU A 36 -11.72 0.99 1.36
C LEU A 36 -11.45 0.40 -0.03
N VAL A 37 -10.57 1.04 -0.79
CA VAL A 37 -10.11 0.56 -2.10
C VAL A 37 -8.77 -0.16 -1.96
N TYR A 38 -8.65 -1.36 -2.53
CA TYR A 38 -7.45 -2.19 -2.44
C TYR A 38 -7.24 -3.07 -3.69
N LEU A 39 -6.00 -3.51 -3.88
CA LEU A 39 -5.57 -4.29 -5.03
C LEU A 39 -5.62 -5.80 -4.75
N ASP A 40 -5.81 -6.60 -5.80
CA ASP A 40 -5.89 -8.07 -5.71
C ASP A 40 -4.60 -8.71 -5.16
N SER A 41 -3.46 -8.09 -5.44
CA SER A 41 -2.14 -8.53 -4.99
C SER A 41 -1.26 -7.34 -4.71
N HIS A 42 -0.85 -7.19 -3.45
CA HIS A 42 0.16 -6.19 -3.08
C HIS A 42 1.50 -6.91 -2.93
N LYS A 43 2.45 -6.64 -3.84
CA LYS A 43 3.82 -7.16 -3.77
C LYS A 43 4.72 -6.25 -2.95
N THR A 44 4.26 -5.77 -1.80
CA THR A 44 5.15 -5.10 -0.85
C THR A 44 5.23 -5.95 0.41
N SER A 45 6.40 -6.53 0.63
CA SER A 45 6.77 -7.14 1.90
C SER A 45 7.49 -6.12 2.77
N GLU A 46 7.57 -6.36 4.09
CA GLU A 46 8.38 -5.52 4.98
C GLU A 46 9.84 -5.42 4.51
N GLU A 47 10.35 -6.46 3.85
CA GLU A 47 11.68 -6.47 3.24
C GLU A 47 11.80 -5.42 2.12
N PHE A 48 10.76 -5.26 1.29
CA PHE A 48 10.73 -4.23 0.24
C PHE A 48 10.87 -2.81 0.82
N TYR A 49 10.29 -2.55 2.00
CA TYR A 49 10.43 -1.26 2.68
C TYR A 49 11.77 -1.12 3.41
N LYS A 50 12.34 -2.20 3.95
CA LYS A 50 13.69 -2.19 4.56
C LYS A 50 14.80 -1.94 3.54
N GLU A 51 14.67 -2.48 2.34
CA GLU A 51 15.61 -2.25 1.23
C GLU A 51 15.42 -0.87 0.58
N GLY A 52 14.23 -0.28 0.74
CA GLY A 52 14.01 1.12 0.49
C GLY A 52 14.89 1.96 1.42
N LYS A 53 15.96 2.56 0.88
CA LYS A 53 16.87 3.49 1.60
C LYS A 53 16.17 4.75 2.17
N MET A 54 14.85 4.79 2.21
CA MET A 54 14.05 5.83 2.85
C MET A 54 14.26 5.91 4.36
N HIS A 55 14.76 4.83 4.97
CA HIS A 55 15.19 4.79 6.38
C HIS A 55 16.73 4.79 6.55
N ASP A 56 17.51 5.01 5.49
CA ASP A 56 18.97 5.04 5.60
C ASP A 56 19.39 6.33 6.33
N GLU A 57 19.93 6.18 7.55
CA GLU A 57 20.39 7.28 8.41
C GLU A 57 21.44 8.17 7.70
N ARG A 58 22.12 7.66 6.66
CA ARG A 58 23.07 8.45 5.85
C ARG A 58 22.38 9.47 4.95
N ILE A 59 21.10 9.27 4.61
CA ILE A 59 20.29 10.25 3.85
C ILE A 59 19.76 11.35 4.77
N GLN A 60 19.66 11.13 6.09
CA GLN A 60 19.26 12.17 7.05
C GLN A 60 20.31 13.28 7.19
N MET A 61 21.58 13.02 6.87
CA MET A 61 22.64 14.03 6.92
C MET A 61 22.72 14.93 5.66
N LEU A 62 22.05 14.57 4.56
CA LEU A 62 22.07 15.34 3.30
C LEU A 62 20.84 16.23 3.12
N VAL A 63 19.75 15.95 3.85
CA VAL A 63 18.58 16.83 3.90
C VAL A 63 18.79 17.80 5.06
N GLY A 64 19.46 18.92 4.79
CA GLY A 64 19.62 20.00 5.76
C GLY A 64 18.26 20.47 6.27
N GLY A 65 17.92 20.09 7.51
CA GLY A 65 16.71 20.50 8.20
C GLY A 65 16.96 20.44 9.70
N GLY A 66 17.41 21.56 10.27
CA GLY A 66 17.60 21.70 11.70
C GLY A 66 16.31 21.47 12.48
N GLY A 67 16.38 20.62 13.49
CA GLY A 67 15.40 20.48 14.56
C GLY A 67 16.17 20.40 15.87
N ALA A 68 16.15 21.51 16.60
CA ALA A 68 16.82 21.66 17.89
C ALA A 68 16.18 20.78 18.96
N THR A 69 17.03 20.18 19.80
CA THR A 69 16.81 20.04 21.24
C THR A 69 18.13 20.30 21.94
#